data_AF-H2IVA6-F1
#
_entry.id   AF-H2IVA6-F1
#
_cell.length_a   1.000
_cell.length_b   1.000
_cell.length_c   1.000
_cell.angle_alpha   90.00
_cell.angle_beta   90.00
_cell.angle_gamma   90.00
#
_symmetry.space_group_name_H-M   'P 1'
#
loop_
_entity.id
_entity.type
_entity.pdbx_description
1 polymer ?
#
loop_
_entity_poly.entity_id
_entity_poly.type
_entity_poly.pdbx_seq_one_letter_code
_entity_poly.pdbx_strand_id
1 'polypeptide(L)'
;MTRITPLLIFTLLTAVLSSAKLMADDAGNQLQMTFGGRVNISTCRVIIPEKIVVMPSALIADFSPLKTGDLFAEREFSVSVADCNGGEGNINQVVLYFEPKTATYDDKFPAFKNDAGDAVQPRATGIGAVITDERDDRNVTGNDQKPVAMTYDTEINPLGSEYKFIARYIKTSTTVTSGYFSSDVIITATYQ
;
A
#
# COMPACT_ATOMS: atom_id res chain seq x y z
N MET A 1 57.94 -43.95 52.68
CA MET A 1 56.70 -44.38 53.34
C MET A 1 56.96 -44.43 54.84
N THR A 2 56.25 -43.79 55.77
CA THR A 2 55.19 -42.78 55.76
C THR A 2 55.22 -42.18 57.18
N ARG A 3 55.05 -40.86 57.30
CA ARG A 3 55.24 -40.08 58.54
C ARG A 3 53.96 -40.01 59.39
N ILE A 4 54.16 -40.16 60.71
CA ILE A 4 53.76 -39.30 61.85
C ILE A 4 52.42 -38.53 61.75
N THR A 5 51.52 -38.88 62.68
CA THR A 5 50.29 -38.24 63.20
C THR A 5 50.45 -36.74 63.51
N PRO A 6 49.39 -35.89 63.52
CA PRO A 6 48.44 -35.91 64.64
C PRO A 6 47.00 -35.36 64.42
N LEU A 7 46.17 -35.76 65.39
CA LEU A 7 45.02 -35.09 66.03
C LEU A 7 44.73 -33.64 65.60
N LEU A 8 43.50 -33.38 65.14
CA LEU A 8 42.96 -32.03 64.98
C LEU A 8 41.56 -31.93 65.61
N ILE A 9 41.49 -31.02 66.58
CA ILE A 9 40.39 -30.68 67.46
C ILE A 9 39.28 -29.99 66.65
N PHE A 10 38.04 -30.47 66.79
CA PHE A 10 36.84 -29.83 66.27
C PHE A 10 36.36 -28.77 67.28
N THR A 11 36.84 -27.53 67.13
CA THR A 11 36.29 -26.37 67.84
C THR A 11 35.10 -25.82 67.06
N LEU A 12 33.90 -26.03 67.62
CA LEU A 12 32.64 -25.49 67.14
C LEU A 12 32.67 -23.96 67.33
N LEU A 13 32.90 -23.21 66.25
CA LEU A 13 32.77 -21.74 66.26
C LEU A 13 31.34 -21.39 65.89
N THR A 14 30.54 -21.03 66.89
CA THR A 14 29.22 -20.41 66.73
C THR A 14 29.39 -19.05 66.04
N ALA A 15 29.26 -19.02 64.72
CA ALA A 15 29.06 -17.78 63.99
C ALA A 15 27.64 -17.30 64.30
N VAL A 16 27.55 -16.37 65.25
CA VAL A 16 26.38 -15.53 65.47
C VAL A 16 26.05 -14.89 64.12
N LEU A 17 24.90 -15.27 63.55
CA LEU A 17 24.28 -14.55 62.45
C LEU A 17 23.98 -13.14 62.96
N SER A 18 24.97 -12.25 62.81
CA SER A 18 24.70 -10.83 62.66
C SER A 18 23.76 -10.73 61.48
N SER A 19 22.47 -10.58 61.79
CA SER A 19 21.48 -10.09 60.85
C SER A 19 21.95 -8.69 60.44
N ALA A 20 22.81 -8.64 59.42
CA ALA A 20 23.00 -7.44 58.64
C ALA A 20 21.61 -7.10 58.13
N LYS A 21 20.96 -6.15 58.79
CA LYS A 21 19.84 -5.43 58.20
C LYS A 21 20.42 -4.81 56.95
N LEU A 22 20.18 -5.44 55.80
CA LEU A 22 20.18 -4.73 54.52
C LEU A 22 19.09 -3.67 54.67
N MET A 23 19.50 -2.50 55.17
CA MET A 23 18.70 -1.31 55.06
C MET A 23 18.85 -0.88 53.61
N ALA A 24 17.82 -1.18 52.81
CA ALA A 24 17.60 -0.40 51.62
C ALA A 24 17.46 1.05 52.09
N ASP A 25 18.41 1.89 51.68
CA ASP A 25 18.34 3.34 51.88
C ASP A 25 17.18 3.86 51.03
N ASP A 26 15.98 3.90 51.63
CA ASP A 26 14.75 4.41 51.03
C ASP A 26 14.82 5.92 50.72
N ALA A 27 15.94 6.60 51.02
CA ALA A 27 16.10 8.05 50.87
C ALA A 27 17.18 8.49 49.86
N GLY A 28 17.84 7.59 49.11
CA GLY A 28 19.04 7.98 48.34
C GLY A 28 19.18 7.49 46.90
N ASN A 29 18.60 6.35 46.50
CA ASN A 29 18.93 5.70 45.23
C ASN A 29 17.72 5.52 44.30
N GLN A 30 17.03 6.62 43.99
CA GLN A 30 16.00 6.62 42.94
C GLN A 30 16.60 7.10 41.62
N LEU A 31 16.74 6.18 40.67
CA LEU A 31 17.08 6.49 39.29
C LEU A 31 15.78 6.73 38.52
N GLN A 32 15.39 7.99 38.36
CA GLN A 32 14.26 8.34 37.49
C GLN A 32 14.76 8.51 36.06
N MET A 33 14.35 7.60 35.19
CA MET A 33 14.68 7.64 33.77
C MET A 33 13.45 8.04 32.97
N THR A 34 13.51 9.22 32.33
CA THR A 34 12.43 9.71 31.46
C THR A 34 12.76 9.37 30.02
N PHE A 35 11.99 8.47 29.44
CA PHE A 35 12.03 8.21 28.00
C PHE A 35 11.15 9.23 27.28
N GLY A 36 11.76 10.04 26.43
CA GLY A 36 11.07 10.92 25.50
C GLY A 36 11.47 10.56 24.08
N GLY A 37 10.47 10.35 23.21
CA GLY A 37 10.69 10.07 21.80
C GLY A 37 9.53 10.62 20.98
N ARG A 38 9.81 11.01 19.73
CA ARG A 38 8.79 11.37 18.75
C ARG A 38 8.68 10.23 17.75
N VAL A 39 7.54 9.55 17.75
CA VAL A 39 7.21 8.55 16.71
C VAL A 39 6.64 9.32 15.53
N ASN A 40 7.34 9.30 14.41
CA ASN A 40 6.82 9.84 13.15
C ASN A 40 6.30 8.68 12.30
N ILE A 41 5.19 8.89 11.59
CA ILE A 41 4.71 7.97 10.56
C ILE A 41 5.53 8.25 9.30
N SER A 42 6.13 7.22 8.70
CA SER A 42 6.79 7.40 7.41
C SER A 42 5.75 7.77 6.36
N THR A 43 5.94 8.89 5.68
CA THR A 43 5.01 9.37 4.64
C THR A 43 5.76 9.52 3.33
N CYS A 44 5.45 8.65 2.38
CA CYS A 44 5.94 8.75 1.01
C CYS A 44 4.93 9.49 0.13
N ARG A 45 5.44 10.15 -0.92
CA ARG A 45 4.65 10.80 -1.94
C ARG A 45 4.33 9.81 -3.05
N VAL A 46 3.07 9.76 -3.45
CA VAL A 46 2.66 9.14 -4.72
C VAL A 46 3.00 10.11 -5.84
N ILE A 47 3.78 9.64 -6.79
CA ILE A 47 4.20 10.37 -7.98
C ILE A 47 3.54 9.71 -9.18
N ILE A 48 2.77 10.51 -9.92
CA ILE A 48 2.17 10.09 -11.19
C ILE A 48 2.80 11.00 -12.25
N PRO A 49 3.79 10.49 -13.03
CA PRO A 49 4.46 11.29 -14.05
C PRO A 49 3.45 11.86 -15.06
N GLU A 50 2.52 11.03 -15.49
CA GLU A 50 1.42 11.39 -16.39
C GLU A 50 0.15 11.69 -15.59
N LYS A 51 0.00 12.94 -15.12
CA LYS A 51 -1.23 13.37 -14.39
C LYS A 51 -2.52 13.17 -15.20
N ILE A 52 -2.40 13.04 -16.52
CA ILE A 52 -3.50 12.79 -17.44
C ILE A 52 -3.06 11.65 -18.36
N VAL A 53 -3.77 10.54 -18.31
CA VAL A 53 -3.59 9.42 -19.23
C VAL A 53 -4.52 9.62 -20.43
N VAL A 54 -3.95 9.99 -21.58
CA VAL A 54 -4.73 10.21 -22.80
C VAL A 54 -4.93 8.88 -23.52
N MET A 55 -6.15 8.34 -23.45
CA MET A 55 -6.53 7.13 -24.16
C MET A 55 -6.51 7.36 -25.69
N PRO A 56 -6.19 6.32 -26.49
CA PRO A 56 -6.31 6.40 -27.95
C PRO A 56 -7.72 6.81 -28.38
N SER A 57 -7.81 7.54 -29.49
CA SER A 57 -9.09 7.84 -30.12
C SER A 57 -9.73 6.54 -30.64
N ALA A 58 -11.03 6.37 -30.41
CA ALA A 58 -11.79 5.20 -30.81
C ALA A 58 -13.00 5.62 -31.63
N LEU A 59 -13.29 4.88 -32.70
CA LEU A 59 -14.49 5.05 -33.52
C LEU A 59 -15.60 4.13 -33.01
N ILE A 60 -16.87 4.52 -33.21
CA ILE A 60 -18.02 3.63 -32.88
C ILE A 60 -17.89 2.28 -33.60
N ALA A 61 -17.34 2.29 -34.82
CA ALA A 61 -17.11 1.08 -35.62
C ALA A 61 -16.17 0.08 -34.92
N ASP A 62 -15.21 0.55 -34.13
CA ASP A 62 -14.25 -0.29 -33.41
C ASP A 62 -14.92 -1.13 -32.32
N PHE A 63 -16.03 -0.62 -31.75
CA PHE A 63 -16.83 -1.32 -30.74
C PHE A 63 -17.92 -2.21 -31.33
N SER A 64 -18.21 -2.09 -32.63
CA SER A 64 -19.25 -2.87 -33.30
C SER A 64 -18.98 -4.39 -33.32
N PRO A 65 -17.76 -4.89 -33.60
CA PRO A 65 -17.47 -6.32 -33.56
C PRO A 65 -17.36 -6.90 -32.15
N LEU A 66 -17.24 -6.05 -31.12
CA LEU A 66 -17.04 -6.44 -29.74
C LEU A 66 -18.33 -6.85 -29.04
N LYS A 67 -18.25 -7.86 -28.17
CA LYS A 67 -19.30 -8.21 -27.23
C LYS A 67 -19.23 -7.30 -26.01
N THR A 68 -20.33 -7.20 -25.26
CA THR A 68 -20.32 -6.51 -23.97
C THR A 68 -19.37 -7.24 -23.02
N GLY A 69 -18.48 -6.50 -22.36
CA GLY A 69 -17.39 -7.02 -21.54
C GLY A 69 -16.03 -7.07 -22.26
N ASP A 70 -16.02 -7.00 -23.60
CA ASP A 70 -14.76 -7.01 -24.34
C ASP A 70 -14.00 -5.69 -24.18
N LEU A 71 -12.67 -5.80 -24.14
CA LEU A 71 -11.74 -4.68 -24.00
C LEU A 71 -11.30 -4.15 -25.37
N PHE A 72 -11.01 -2.86 -25.45
CA PHE A 72 -10.52 -2.21 -26.66
C PHE A 72 -9.53 -1.08 -26.35
N ALA A 73 -8.52 -0.97 -27.21
CA ALA A 73 -7.40 -0.05 -27.09
C ALA A 73 -6.62 -0.22 -25.78
N GLU A 74 -5.36 0.20 -25.80
CA GLU A 74 -4.47 0.07 -24.64
C GLU A 74 -3.65 1.33 -24.50
N ARG A 75 -3.48 1.77 -23.25
CA ARG A 75 -2.56 2.83 -22.88
C ARG A 75 -1.85 2.45 -21.59
N GLU A 76 -0.54 2.24 -21.70
CA GLU A 76 0.32 2.09 -20.54
C GLU A 76 0.52 3.44 -19.82
N PHE A 77 0.61 3.38 -18.50
CA PHE A 77 1.04 4.48 -17.65
C PHE A 77 1.73 3.92 -16.40
N SER A 78 2.47 4.78 -15.69
CA SER A 78 3.19 4.40 -14.47
C SER A 78 2.77 5.22 -13.27
N VAL A 79 2.90 4.61 -12.10
CA VAL A 79 2.79 5.24 -10.79
C VAL A 79 4.07 4.90 -10.03
N SER A 80 4.60 5.83 -9.25
CA SER A 80 5.69 5.53 -8.33
C SER A 80 5.39 6.09 -6.94
N VAL A 81 6.06 5.52 -5.95
CA VAL A 81 6.02 5.98 -4.56
C VAL A 81 7.44 6.29 -4.14
N ALA A 82 7.72 7.56 -3.83
CA ALA A 82 9.06 8.01 -3.48
C ALA A 82 9.01 9.13 -2.42
N ASP A 83 10.15 9.77 -2.16
CA ASP A 83 10.29 10.93 -1.25
C ASP A 83 9.72 10.68 0.16
N CYS A 84 10.11 9.56 0.77
CA CYS A 84 9.63 9.12 2.07
C CYS A 84 10.25 9.93 3.22
N ASN A 85 9.42 10.70 3.93
CA ASN A 85 9.84 11.37 5.15
C ASN A 85 9.84 10.39 6.32
N GLY A 86 10.93 10.35 7.10
CA GLY A 86 11.03 9.48 8.29
C GLY A 86 11.80 8.17 8.07
N GLY A 87 12.38 7.98 6.86
CA GLY A 87 13.21 6.85 6.52
C GLY A 87 12.46 5.77 5.74
N GLU A 88 13.17 5.16 4.80
CA GLU A 88 12.67 4.10 3.90
C GLU A 88 12.86 2.70 4.48
N GLY A 89 13.80 2.52 5.40
CA GLY A 89 14.30 1.22 5.86
C GLY A 89 13.31 0.34 6.63
N ASN A 90 12.08 0.78 6.84
CA ASN A 90 11.02 0.01 7.50
C ASN A 90 9.81 -0.28 6.60
N ILE A 91 9.82 0.18 5.34
CA ILE A 91 8.72 -0.08 4.40
C ILE A 91 9.07 -1.31 3.58
N ASN A 92 8.36 -2.41 3.82
CA ASN A 92 8.52 -3.68 3.14
C ASN A 92 7.50 -3.86 2.01
N GLN A 93 6.37 -3.13 2.07
CA GLN A 93 5.34 -3.21 1.05
C GLN A 93 4.73 -1.85 0.72
N VAL A 94 4.46 -1.66 -0.57
CA VAL A 94 3.61 -0.59 -1.10
C VAL A 94 2.30 -1.20 -1.58
N VAL A 95 1.18 -0.65 -1.11
CA VAL A 95 -0.15 -1.08 -1.53
C VAL A 95 -0.88 0.11 -2.15
N LEU A 96 -1.22 -0.01 -3.44
CA LEU A 96 -1.97 0.99 -4.20
C LEU A 96 -3.44 0.61 -4.33
N TYR A 97 -4.32 1.60 -4.22
CA TYR A 97 -5.75 1.51 -4.47
C TYR A 97 -6.15 2.54 -5.52
N PHE A 98 -7.08 2.16 -6.39
CA PHE A 98 -7.59 3.00 -7.47
C PHE A 98 -9.10 3.13 -7.29
N GLU A 99 -9.59 4.35 -7.11
CA GLU A 99 -11.00 4.62 -6.84
C GLU A 99 -11.51 5.77 -7.73
N PRO A 100 -12.76 5.72 -8.23
CA PRO A 100 -13.35 6.84 -8.92
C PRO A 100 -13.51 8.00 -7.93
N LYS A 101 -13.13 9.21 -8.34
CA LYS A 101 -13.32 10.43 -7.54
C LYS A 101 -14.79 10.69 -7.23
N THR A 102 -15.68 10.24 -8.09
CA THR A 102 -17.14 10.31 -7.93
C THR A 102 -17.71 9.17 -7.08
N ALA A 103 -16.88 8.26 -6.58
CA ALA A 103 -17.26 7.04 -5.88
C ALA A 103 -18.25 6.15 -6.66
N THR A 104 -18.31 6.31 -8.00
CA THR A 104 -19.25 5.59 -8.86
C THR A 104 -18.51 4.79 -9.92
N TYR A 105 -18.67 3.47 -9.87
CA TYR A 105 -18.18 2.55 -10.90
C TYR A 105 -19.25 2.32 -11.98
N ASP A 106 -18.93 1.53 -13.00
CA ASP A 106 -19.95 0.97 -13.88
C ASP A 106 -20.84 -0.02 -13.09
N ASP A 107 -22.15 0.00 -13.38
CA ASP A 107 -23.14 -0.75 -12.61
C ASP A 107 -23.06 -2.28 -12.83
N LYS A 108 -22.41 -2.72 -13.92
CA LYS A 108 -22.38 -4.13 -14.35
C LYS A 108 -20.97 -4.69 -14.52
N PHE A 109 -20.00 -3.82 -14.76
CA PHE A 109 -18.62 -4.22 -15.03
C PHE A 109 -17.68 -3.67 -13.95
N PRO A 110 -16.58 -4.38 -13.62
CA PRO A 110 -15.54 -3.87 -12.74
C PRO A 110 -14.71 -2.80 -13.46
N ALA A 111 -15.32 -1.64 -13.68
CA ALA A 111 -14.81 -0.60 -14.56
C ALA A 111 -15.16 0.79 -14.01
N PHE A 112 -14.33 1.77 -14.37
CA PHE A 112 -14.58 3.17 -14.12
C PHE A 112 -15.58 3.70 -15.16
N LYS A 113 -16.59 4.44 -14.68
CA LYS A 113 -17.60 5.03 -15.54
C LYS A 113 -17.03 6.25 -16.26
N ASN A 114 -17.63 6.56 -17.41
CA ASN A 114 -17.42 7.86 -18.04
C ASN A 114 -18.00 8.95 -17.13
N ASP A 115 -17.18 9.82 -16.56
CA ASP A 115 -17.53 10.95 -15.71
C ASP A 115 -17.35 12.30 -16.44
N ALA A 116 -17.34 12.31 -17.78
CA ALA A 116 -17.44 13.55 -18.54
C ALA A 116 -18.69 14.33 -18.04
N GLY A 117 -18.44 15.46 -17.38
CA GLY A 117 -19.48 16.23 -16.70
C GLY A 117 -20.54 16.74 -17.67
N ASP A 118 -21.71 17.11 -17.15
CA ASP A 118 -22.88 17.48 -17.96
C ASP A 118 -22.63 18.66 -18.92
N ALA A 119 -21.64 19.51 -18.62
CA ALA A 119 -21.20 20.61 -19.47
C ALA A 119 -20.45 20.17 -20.73
N VAL A 120 -20.01 18.90 -20.81
CA VAL A 120 -19.24 18.34 -21.93
C VAL A 120 -20.16 17.43 -22.74
N GLN A 121 -20.72 17.97 -23.82
CA GLN A 121 -21.59 17.25 -24.76
C GLN A 121 -20.99 17.25 -26.17
N PRO A 122 -21.21 16.18 -26.96
CA PRO A 122 -21.91 14.94 -26.59
C PRO A 122 -21.05 14.06 -25.68
N ARG A 123 -21.68 13.32 -24.75
CA ARG A 123 -21.00 12.31 -23.90
C ARG A 123 -21.07 10.92 -24.54
N ALA A 124 -19.94 10.21 -24.53
CA ALA A 124 -19.92 8.82 -24.98
C ALA A 124 -20.67 7.92 -23.97
N THR A 125 -21.48 7.00 -24.46
CA THR A 125 -22.21 6.03 -23.64
C THR A 125 -21.92 4.61 -24.11
N GLY A 126 -22.15 3.63 -23.23
CA GLY A 126 -21.91 2.20 -23.52
C GLY A 126 -20.46 1.76 -23.45
N ILE A 127 -19.58 2.60 -22.91
CA ILE A 127 -18.17 2.30 -22.64
C ILE A 127 -17.79 2.71 -21.22
N GLY A 128 -16.83 1.98 -20.65
CA GLY A 128 -16.12 2.29 -19.40
C GLY A 128 -14.61 2.22 -19.61
N ALA A 129 -13.85 2.47 -18.54
CA ALA A 129 -12.41 2.24 -18.52
C ALA A 129 -12.05 1.13 -17.52
N VAL A 130 -11.15 0.25 -17.91
CA VAL A 130 -10.54 -0.77 -17.05
C VAL A 130 -9.08 -0.43 -16.89
N ILE A 131 -8.56 -0.55 -15.67
CA ILE A 131 -7.14 -0.42 -15.37
C ILE A 131 -6.67 -1.76 -14.81
N THR A 132 -5.62 -2.32 -15.39
CA THR A 132 -5.00 -3.56 -14.93
C THR A 132 -3.54 -3.35 -14.58
N ASP A 133 -3.05 -4.10 -13.60
CA ASP A 133 -1.61 -4.23 -13.32
C ASP A 133 -0.93 -4.95 -14.49
N GLU A 134 0.17 -4.41 -15.01
CA GLU A 134 0.89 -5.01 -16.14
C GLU A 134 1.50 -6.39 -15.77
N ARG A 135 1.79 -6.62 -14.48
CA ARG A 135 2.48 -7.84 -14.02
C ARG A 135 1.66 -9.11 -14.25
N ASP A 136 0.35 -9.04 -14.06
CA ASP A 136 -0.54 -10.20 -14.01
C ASP A 136 -1.93 -9.94 -14.61
N ASP A 137 -2.11 -8.81 -15.31
CA ASP A 137 -3.39 -8.33 -15.87
C ASP A 137 -4.53 -8.23 -14.83
N ARG A 138 -4.19 -8.14 -13.53
CA ARG A 138 -5.20 -8.05 -12.48
C ARG A 138 -5.88 -6.69 -12.51
N ASN A 139 -7.21 -6.70 -12.58
CA ASN A 139 -8.03 -5.48 -12.55
C ASN A 139 -7.93 -4.80 -11.17
N VAL A 140 -7.76 -3.47 -11.19
CA VAL A 140 -7.74 -2.64 -9.98
C VAL A 140 -9.11 -2.47 -9.34
N THR A 141 -10.18 -2.83 -10.07
CA THR A 141 -11.55 -2.89 -9.58
C THR A 141 -12.01 -4.33 -9.48
N GLY A 142 -12.62 -4.69 -8.35
CA GLY A 142 -13.19 -6.01 -8.09
C GLY A 142 -14.56 -6.18 -8.73
N ASN A 143 -15.02 -7.43 -8.87
CA ASN A 143 -16.36 -7.75 -9.39
C ASN A 143 -17.50 -7.21 -8.51
N ASP A 144 -17.20 -6.87 -7.25
CA ASP A 144 -18.09 -6.20 -6.32
C ASP A 144 -18.04 -4.67 -6.41
N GLN A 145 -17.40 -4.14 -7.46
CA GLN A 145 -17.25 -2.70 -7.73
C GLN A 145 -16.54 -1.96 -6.59
N LYS A 146 -15.48 -2.59 -6.06
CA LYS A 146 -14.63 -2.03 -5.02
C LYS A 146 -13.17 -2.01 -5.45
N PRO A 147 -12.35 -1.13 -4.88
CA PRO A 147 -10.93 -1.11 -5.18
C PRO A 147 -10.27 -2.42 -4.70
N VAL A 148 -9.37 -2.95 -5.53
CA VAL A 148 -8.52 -4.09 -5.19
C VAL A 148 -7.13 -3.58 -4.82
N ALA A 149 -6.57 -4.12 -3.75
CA ALA A 149 -5.24 -3.77 -3.26
C ALA A 149 -4.13 -4.24 -4.22
N MET A 150 -3.43 -3.32 -4.88
CA MET A 150 -2.25 -3.61 -5.71
C MET A 150 -0.98 -3.59 -4.85
N THR A 151 -0.50 -4.78 -4.49
CA THR A 151 0.63 -4.93 -3.54
C THR A 151 1.95 -5.14 -4.28
N TYR A 152 2.98 -4.44 -3.82
CA TYR A 152 4.34 -4.50 -4.34
C TYR A 152 5.31 -4.65 -3.17
N ASP A 153 6.13 -5.69 -3.24
CA ASP A 153 7.23 -5.91 -2.29
C ASP A 153 8.38 -4.95 -2.62
N THR A 154 8.92 -4.25 -1.63
CA THR A 154 10.00 -3.27 -1.82
C THR A 154 11.37 -3.90 -1.98
N GLU A 155 11.55 -5.19 -1.64
CA GLU A 155 12.77 -5.93 -1.99
C GLU A 155 12.86 -6.16 -3.50
N ILE A 156 11.71 -6.37 -4.15
CA ILE A 156 11.59 -6.61 -5.59
C ILE A 156 11.43 -5.29 -6.36
N ASN A 157 10.62 -4.37 -5.83
CA ASN A 157 10.30 -3.07 -6.41
C ASN A 157 10.64 -1.97 -5.39
N PRO A 158 11.93 -1.58 -5.28
CA PRO A 158 12.36 -0.56 -4.34
C PRO A 158 11.53 0.72 -4.45
N LEU A 159 11.44 1.48 -3.36
CA LEU A 159 10.79 2.80 -3.39
C LEU A 159 11.41 3.67 -4.50
N GLY A 160 10.56 4.39 -5.21
CA GLY A 160 10.90 5.11 -6.44
C GLY A 160 10.78 4.29 -7.72
N SER A 161 10.56 2.96 -7.63
CA SER A 161 10.28 2.13 -8.82
C SER A 161 8.97 2.54 -9.48
N GLU A 162 8.90 2.30 -10.80
CA GLU A 162 7.68 2.49 -11.58
C GLU A 162 6.81 1.24 -11.54
N TYR A 163 5.62 1.39 -10.96
CA TYR A 163 4.53 0.42 -11.04
C TYR A 163 3.74 0.68 -12.31
N LYS A 164 3.72 -0.28 -13.23
CA LYS A 164 3.12 -0.14 -14.55
C LYS A 164 1.70 -0.68 -14.59
N PHE A 165 0.83 0.08 -15.26
CA PHE A 165 -0.58 -0.23 -15.41
C PHE A 165 -1.01 -0.01 -16.85
N ILE A 166 -2.05 -0.72 -17.27
CA ILE A 166 -2.65 -0.61 -18.59
C ILE A 166 -4.09 -0.16 -18.45
N ALA A 167 -4.41 0.99 -19.05
CA ALA A 167 -5.78 1.45 -19.20
C ALA A 167 -6.35 0.99 -20.54
N ARG A 168 -7.59 0.48 -20.54
CA ARG A 168 -8.31 -0.03 -21.71
C ARG A 168 -9.76 0.45 -21.68
N TYR A 169 -10.39 0.67 -22.83
CA TYR A 169 -11.85 0.79 -22.86
C TYR A 169 -12.48 -0.59 -22.64
N ILE A 170 -13.66 -0.62 -22.04
CA ILE A 170 -14.53 -1.81 -21.99
C ILE A 170 -15.89 -1.45 -22.58
N LYS A 171 -16.46 -2.33 -23.40
CA LYS A 171 -17.82 -2.16 -23.90
C LYS A 171 -18.82 -2.58 -22.83
N THR A 172 -19.59 -1.64 -22.27
CA THR A 172 -20.53 -1.89 -21.16
C THR A 172 -21.99 -1.99 -21.58
N SER A 173 -22.30 -1.66 -22.85
CA SER A 173 -23.64 -1.78 -23.42
C SER A 173 -23.61 -2.40 -24.82
N THR A 174 -24.75 -2.87 -25.30
CA THR A 174 -24.92 -3.33 -26.69
C THR A 174 -24.72 -2.20 -27.70
N THR A 175 -25.03 -0.97 -27.30
CA THR A 175 -24.93 0.23 -28.12
C THR A 175 -23.89 1.18 -27.53
N VAL A 176 -22.96 1.66 -28.38
CA VAL A 176 -22.00 2.71 -28.03
C VAL A 176 -22.36 3.97 -28.80
N THR A 177 -22.37 5.12 -28.12
CA THR A 177 -22.58 6.44 -28.75
C THR A 177 -21.28 7.24 -28.77
N SER A 178 -21.08 8.04 -29.81
CA SER A 178 -19.95 8.98 -29.88
C SER A 178 -20.08 10.07 -28.83
N GLY A 179 -18.93 10.51 -28.32
CA GLY A 179 -18.83 11.68 -27.47
C GLY A 179 -17.53 11.68 -26.67
N TYR A 180 -17.45 12.59 -25.72
CA TYR A 180 -16.32 12.67 -24.81
C TYR A 180 -16.38 11.54 -23.77
N PHE A 181 -15.21 10.97 -23.50
CA PHE A 181 -14.97 10.05 -22.41
C PHE A 181 -13.91 10.64 -21.49
N SER A 182 -14.20 10.68 -20.20
CA SER A 182 -13.24 11.06 -19.15
C SER A 182 -13.56 10.26 -17.90
N SER A 183 -12.58 9.91 -17.09
CA SER A 183 -12.80 9.32 -15.78
C SER A 183 -11.74 9.83 -14.82
N ASP A 184 -12.17 10.38 -13.68
CA ASP A 184 -11.28 10.90 -12.66
C ASP A 184 -10.99 9.77 -11.64
N VAL A 185 -9.75 9.28 -11.61
CA VAL A 185 -9.33 8.20 -10.70
C VAL A 185 -8.39 8.76 -9.63
N ILE A 186 -8.71 8.47 -8.37
CA ILE A 186 -7.86 8.74 -7.21
C ILE A 186 -7.00 7.51 -6.97
N ILE A 187 -5.68 7.73 -6.88
CA ILE A 187 -4.71 6.69 -6.53
C ILE A 187 -4.23 6.95 -5.11
N THR A 188 -4.49 6.01 -4.22
CA THR A 188 -4.08 6.07 -2.82
C THR A 188 -3.01 5.02 -2.57
N ALA A 189 -1.94 5.40 -1.88
CA ALA A 189 -0.90 4.47 -1.46
C ALA A 189 -0.90 4.31 0.07
N THR A 190 -0.74 3.07 0.51
CA THR A 190 -0.51 2.70 1.91
C THR A 190 0.77 1.86 2.00
N TYR A 191 1.45 1.94 3.14
CA TYR A 191 2.78 1.36 3.33
C TYR A 191 2.80 0.52 4.60
N GLN A 192 3.47 -0.63 4.54
CA GLN A 192 3.66 -1.55 5.66
C GLN A 192 5.14 -1.87 5.85
#